data_AF-A0A0P9DE64-F1
#
_entry.id   AF-A0A0P9DE64-F1
#
_cell.length_a   1.000
_cell.length_b   1.000
_cell.length_c   1.000
_cell.angle_alpha   90.00
_cell.angle_beta   90.00
_cell.angle_gamma   90.00
#
_symmetry.space_group_name_H-M   'P 1'
#
loop_
_entity.id
_entity.type
_entity.pdbx_description
1 polymer ?
#
loop_
_entity_poly.entity_id
_entity_poly.type
_entity_poly.pdbx_seq_one_letter_code
_entity_poly.pdbx_strand_id
1 'polypeptide(L)'
;MTSYDPAQPLIVQADCTLLLETQHPRYAEARAAIAPFAELAKSPTYLHTYRVTPFSLWSAIAAGLDVEALLAAMHALARYPVPPEAETRLRELAGRWGRLRLIGAAGALVLTGDGALLAA
;
A
#
# COMPACT_ATOMS: atom_id res chain seq x y z
N MET A 1 13.98 -10.21 -20.23
CA MET A 1 13.66 -11.30 -19.29
C MET A 1 12.44 -10.89 -18.49
N THR A 2 11.25 -11.30 -18.92
CA THR A 2 10.02 -11.12 -18.13
C THR A 2 10.01 -12.20 -17.05
N SER A 3 10.34 -11.81 -15.81
CA SER A 3 10.18 -12.68 -14.64
C SER A 3 8.69 -12.86 -14.38
N TYR A 4 8.15 -13.98 -14.86
CA TYR A 4 6.77 -14.40 -14.67
C TYR A 4 6.78 -15.62 -13.76
N ASP A 5 6.00 -15.60 -12.67
CA ASP A 5 5.86 -16.72 -11.75
C ASP A 5 4.37 -17.12 -11.60
N PRO A 6 3.92 -18.19 -12.28
CA PRO A 6 2.53 -18.64 -12.19
C PRO A 6 2.15 -19.19 -10.80
N ALA A 7 3.11 -19.46 -9.91
CA ALA A 7 2.85 -19.94 -8.55
C ALA A 7 2.43 -18.82 -7.58
N GLN A 8 2.25 -17.61 -8.11
CA GLN A 8 1.93 -16.40 -7.36
C GLN A 8 0.50 -15.93 -7.68
N PRO A 9 -0.28 -15.52 -6.65
CA PRO A 9 -1.70 -15.18 -6.80
C PRO A 9 -1.98 -13.70 -7.11
N LEU A 10 -0.99 -12.82 -6.96
CA LEU A 10 -1.18 -11.37 -7.00
C LEU A 10 -0.71 -10.77 -8.33
N ILE A 11 -1.50 -9.88 -8.90
CA ILE A 11 -1.09 -9.01 -10.00
C ILE A 11 -1.14 -7.58 -9.51
N VAL A 12 -0.04 -6.86 -9.65
CA VAL A 12 0.07 -5.44 -9.29
C VAL A 12 0.00 -4.59 -10.54
N GLN A 13 -0.89 -3.60 -10.54
CA GLN A 13 -1.03 -2.64 -11.63
C GLN A 13 -0.31 -1.33 -11.30
N ALA A 14 0.07 -0.58 -12.34
CA ALA A 14 0.83 0.68 -12.21
C ALA A 14 0.08 1.75 -11.39
N ASP A 15 -1.25 1.67 -11.33
CA ASP A 15 -2.10 2.58 -10.56
C ASP A 15 -2.30 2.16 -9.10
N CYS A 16 -1.55 1.15 -8.62
CA CYS A 16 -1.66 0.52 -7.30
C CYS A 16 -2.96 -0.26 -7.07
N THR A 17 -3.64 -0.67 -8.15
CA THR A 17 -4.67 -1.71 -8.10
C THR A 17 -4.02 -3.08 -7.96
N LEU A 18 -4.55 -3.91 -7.06
CA LEU A 18 -4.09 -5.27 -6.82
C LEU A 18 -5.19 -6.25 -7.23
N LEU A 19 -4.88 -7.20 -8.10
CA LEU A 19 -5.80 -8.24 -8.52
C LEU A 19 -5.36 -9.56 -7.87
N LEU A 20 -6.23 -10.12 -7.04
CA LEU A 20 -5.94 -11.31 -6.25
C LEU A 20 -6.84 -12.47 -6.68
N GLU A 21 -6.23 -13.55 -7.16
CA GLU A 21 -6.98 -14.75 -7.55
C GLU A 21 -7.49 -15.54 -6.34
N THR A 22 -8.80 -15.76 -6.30
CA THR A 22 -9.49 -16.36 -5.13
C THR A 22 -9.32 -17.86 -5.02
N GLN A 23 -9.15 -18.54 -6.16
CA GLN A 23 -9.01 -20.00 -6.22
C GLN A 23 -7.55 -20.46 -6.14
N HIS A 24 -6.61 -19.52 -6.05
CA HIS A 24 -5.20 -19.85 -5.95
C HIS A 24 -4.87 -20.43 -4.55
N PRO A 25 -4.04 -21.50 -4.43
CA PRO A 25 -3.71 -22.11 -3.14
C PRO A 25 -3.15 -21.13 -2.10
N ARG A 26 -2.43 -20.11 -2.55
CA ARG A 26 -1.85 -19.04 -1.72
C ARG A 26 -2.77 -17.82 -1.52
N TYR A 27 -4.05 -17.91 -1.86
CA TYR A 27 -5.01 -16.81 -1.70
C TYR A 27 -5.04 -16.25 -0.28
N ALA A 28 -5.14 -17.12 0.73
CA ALA A 28 -5.27 -16.70 2.13
C ALA A 28 -4.02 -15.96 2.62
N GLU A 29 -2.83 -16.46 2.25
CA GLU A 29 -1.54 -15.82 2.52
C GLU A 29 -1.47 -14.44 1.87
N ALA A 30 -1.79 -14.35 0.57
CA ALA A 30 -1.72 -13.09 -0.16
C ALA A 30 -2.74 -12.06 0.34
N ARG A 31 -3.96 -12.50 0.64
CA ARG A 31 -4.98 -11.66 1.25
C ARG A 31 -4.50 -11.10 2.60
N ALA A 32 -3.91 -11.94 3.44
CA ALA A 32 -3.38 -11.50 4.73
C ALA A 32 -2.20 -10.53 4.58
N ALA A 33 -1.35 -10.75 3.58
CA ALA A 33 -0.19 -9.89 3.33
C ALA A 33 -0.58 -8.47 2.88
N ILE A 34 -1.61 -8.33 2.03
CA ILE A 34 -2.03 -7.01 1.50
C ILE A 34 -3.06 -6.29 2.38
N ALA A 35 -3.81 -7.03 3.22
CA ALA A 35 -4.85 -6.48 4.08
C ALA A 35 -4.45 -5.27 4.95
N PRO A 36 -3.21 -5.19 5.49
CA PRO A 36 -2.81 -4.05 6.33
C PRO A 36 -2.76 -2.71 5.59
N PHE A 37 -2.61 -2.72 4.26
CA PHE A 37 -2.35 -1.52 3.46
C PHE A 37 -3.16 -1.40 2.17
N ALA A 38 -4.08 -2.33 1.91
CA ALA A 38 -4.95 -2.31 0.74
C ALA A 38 -6.41 -2.55 1.10
N GLU A 39 -7.31 -1.81 0.46
CA GLU A 39 -8.75 -1.88 0.68
C GLU A 39 -9.43 -2.75 -0.39
N LEU A 40 -10.37 -3.60 0.02
CA LEU A 40 -11.15 -4.42 -0.91
C LEU A 40 -12.15 -3.52 -1.67
N ALA A 41 -11.99 -3.43 -3.00
CA ALA A 41 -12.88 -2.66 -3.86
C ALA A 41 -13.99 -3.53 -4.49
N LYS A 42 -13.67 -4.77 -4.91
CA LYS A 42 -14.62 -5.71 -5.52
C LYS A 42 -14.25 -7.15 -5.19
N SER A 43 -15.25 -8.00 -5.00
CA SER A 43 -15.08 -9.43 -4.65
C SER A 43 -15.93 -10.39 -5.50
N PRO A 44 -15.74 -10.41 -6.84
CA PRO A 44 -16.37 -11.44 -7.68
C PRO A 44 -15.69 -12.79 -7.47
N THR A 45 -16.31 -13.85 -7.98
CA THR A 45 -15.97 -15.25 -7.68
C THR A 45 -14.50 -15.63 -7.89
N TYR A 46 -13.84 -15.12 -8.94
CA TYR A 46 -12.51 -15.59 -9.35
C TYR A 46 -11.36 -14.65 -9.01
N LEU A 47 -11.64 -13.36 -8.88
CA LEU A 47 -10.60 -12.33 -8.81
C LEU A 47 -11.06 -11.14 -7.99
N HIS A 48 -10.51 -11.01 -6.79
CA HIS A 48 -10.76 -9.85 -5.94
C HIS A 48 -9.92 -8.67 -6.41
N THR A 49 -10.51 -7.48 -6.38
CA THR A 49 -9.81 -6.22 -6.66
C THR A 49 -9.61 -5.49 -5.34
N TYR A 50 -8.35 -5.20 -5.01
CA TYR A 50 -7.96 -4.32 -3.92
C TYR A 50 -7.33 -3.05 -4.48
N ARG A 51 -7.31 -1.98 -3.69
CA ARG A 51 -6.62 -0.73 -4.02
C ARG A 51 -5.81 -0.25 -2.84
N VAL A 52 -4.57 0.14 -3.09
CA VAL A 52 -3.82 0.96 -2.13
C VAL A 52 -4.24 2.41 -2.33
N THR A 53 -4.83 3.00 -1.29
CA THR A 53 -5.21 4.43 -1.29
C THR A 53 -4.27 5.20 -0.36
N PRO A 54 -4.21 6.54 -0.45
CA PRO A 54 -3.47 7.33 0.54
C PRO A 54 -3.91 7.02 1.97
N PHE A 55 -5.21 6.79 2.20
CA PHE A 55 -5.75 6.49 3.51
C PHE A 55 -5.27 5.13 4.04
N SER A 56 -5.41 4.05 3.26
CA SER A 56 -4.95 2.71 3.70
C SER A 56 -3.44 2.65 3.87
N LEU A 57 -2.66 3.28 2.99
CA LEU A 57 -1.21 3.36 3.12
C LEU A 57 -0.79 4.12 4.40
N TRP A 58 -1.39 5.28 4.65
CA TRP A 58 -1.07 6.07 5.85
C TRP A 58 -1.54 5.41 7.13
N SER A 59 -2.68 4.72 7.10
CA SER A 59 -3.14 3.89 8.22
C SER A 59 -2.11 2.81 8.55
N ALA A 60 -1.57 2.13 7.53
CA ALA A 60 -0.52 1.13 7.70
C ALA A 60 0.75 1.73 8.32
N ILE A 61 1.23 2.86 7.79
CA ILE A 61 2.43 3.54 8.29
C ILE A 61 2.22 4.06 9.72
N ALA A 62 1.03 4.59 10.03
CA ALA A 62 0.67 5.00 11.38
C ALA A 62 0.67 3.83 12.38
N ALA A 63 0.35 2.62 11.91
CA ALA A 63 0.43 1.38 12.67
C ALA A 63 1.87 0.82 12.79
N GLY A 64 2.87 1.52 12.27
CA GLY A 64 4.29 1.16 12.37
C GLY A 64 4.82 0.30 11.23
N LEU A 65 4.08 0.16 10.13
CA LEU A 65 4.56 -0.55 8.95
C LEU A 65 5.49 0.33 8.09
N ASP A 66 6.49 -0.30 7.49
CA ASP A 66 7.42 0.35 6.57
C ASP A 66 7.04 0.08 5.11
N VAL A 67 7.11 1.10 4.25
CA VAL A 67 6.76 1.01 2.83
C VAL A 67 7.60 -0.03 2.08
N GLU A 68 8.87 -0.22 2.45
CA GLU A 68 9.70 -1.25 1.82
C GLU A 68 9.26 -2.66 2.23
N ALA A 69 8.74 -2.85 3.45
CA ALA A 69 8.15 -4.12 3.85
C ALA A 69 6.84 -4.41 3.10
N LEU A 70 6.03 -3.38 2.83
CA LEU A 70 4.82 -3.48 2.01
C LEU A 70 5.16 -3.89 0.57
N LEU A 71 6.15 -3.23 -0.04
CA LEU A 71 6.65 -3.56 -1.37
C LEU A 71 7.22 -4.98 -1.42
N ALA A 72 8.01 -5.38 -0.42
CA ALA A 72 8.54 -6.74 -0.33
C ALA A 72 7.42 -7.79 -0.28
N ALA A 73 6.35 -7.54 0.47
CA ALA A 73 5.18 -8.41 0.50
C ALA A 73 4.50 -8.51 -0.89
N MET A 74 4.40 -7.39 -1.61
CA MET A 74 3.88 -7.37 -2.98
C MET A 74 4.76 -8.19 -3.92
N HIS A 75 6.08 -7.97 -3.93
CA HIS A 75 7.03 -8.71 -4.78
C HIS A 75 7.00 -10.21 -4.50
N ALA A 76 6.96 -10.62 -3.23
CA ALA A 76 6.99 -12.03 -2.84
C ALA A 76 5.75 -12.83 -3.31
N LEU A 77 4.66 -12.12 -3.66
CA LEU A 77 3.38 -12.69 -4.03
C LEU A 77 2.96 -12.32 -5.46
N ALA A 78 3.79 -11.58 -6.20
CA ALA A 78 3.47 -11.05 -7.52
C ALA A 78 3.80 -12.04 -8.64
N ARG A 79 2.81 -12.28 -9.49
CA ARG A 79 2.93 -13.11 -10.70
C ARG A 79 3.77 -12.46 -11.79
N TYR A 80 3.71 -11.15 -11.86
CA TYR A 80 4.49 -10.32 -12.78
C TYR A 80 5.34 -9.36 -11.97
N PRO A 81 6.42 -8.80 -12.53
CA PRO A 81 7.21 -7.79 -11.84
C PRO A 81 6.30 -6.63 -11.43
N VAL A 82 6.48 -6.14 -10.20
CA VAL A 82 5.75 -4.96 -9.73
C VAL A 82 6.13 -3.78 -10.63
N PRO A 83 5.16 -3.00 -11.15
CA PRO A 83 5.47 -1.85 -11.99
C PRO A 83 6.26 -0.78 -11.21
N PRO A 84 7.37 -0.25 -11.76
CA PRO A 84 8.15 0.81 -11.09
C PRO A 84 7.33 2.05 -10.74
N GLU A 85 6.30 2.36 -11.53
CA GLU A 85 5.36 3.46 -11.29
C GLU A 85 4.57 3.25 -10.00
N ALA A 86 4.15 2.01 -9.72
CA ALA A 86 3.46 1.68 -8.48
C ALA A 86 4.42 1.84 -7.28
N GLU A 87 5.65 1.36 -7.39
CA GLU A 87 6.64 1.51 -6.31
C GLU A 87 6.96 2.99 -6.02
N THR A 88 7.23 3.76 -7.07
CA THR A 88 7.52 5.20 -6.97
C THR A 88 6.37 5.91 -6.29
N ARG A 89 5.13 5.64 -6.72
CA ARG A 89 3.92 6.23 -6.15
C ARG A 89 3.75 5.88 -4.67
N LEU A 90 3.98 4.61 -4.29
CA LEU A 90 3.87 4.18 -2.90
C LEU A 90 4.91 4.86 -2.02
N ARG A 91 6.17 4.94 -2.46
CA ARG A 91 7.24 5.65 -1.73
C ARG A 91 6.94 7.14 -1.59
N GLU A 92 6.49 7.80 -2.65
CA GLU A 92 6.13 9.21 -2.62
C GLU A 92 4.96 9.50 -1.66
N LEU A 93 3.91 8.67 -1.69
CA LEU A 93 2.77 8.83 -0.79
C LEU A 93 3.15 8.54 0.66
N ALA A 94 3.96 7.50 0.89
CA ALA A 94 4.46 7.15 2.21
C ALA A 94 5.32 8.28 2.80
N GLY A 95 6.24 8.85 2.02
CA GLY A 95 7.14 9.94 2.45
C GLY A 95 6.43 11.26 2.79
N ARG A 96 5.15 11.41 2.43
CA ARG A 96 4.34 12.57 2.84
C ARG A 96 3.74 12.41 4.24
N TRP A 97 3.62 11.18 4.75
CA TRP A 97 3.06 10.93 6.06
C TRP A 97 3.88 11.60 7.17
N GLY A 98 3.20 12.20 8.14
CA GLY A 98 3.83 12.76 9.34
C GLY A 98 4.64 14.04 9.13
N ARG A 99 4.75 14.57 7.90
CA ARG A 99 5.41 15.86 7.61
C ARG A 99 4.70 17.07 8.21
N LEU A 100 3.38 16.95 8.41
CA LEU A 100 2.55 17.88 9.17
C LEU A 100 1.71 17.07 10.16
N ARG A 101 1.58 17.55 11.39
CA ARG A 101 0.83 16.91 12.47
C ARG A 101 0.09 17.98 13.26
N LEU A 102 -1.22 17.78 13.45
CA LEU A 102 -2.04 18.60 14.32
C LEU A 102 -2.15 17.95 15.69
N ILE A 103 -1.72 18.63 16.74
CA ILE A 103 -1.74 18.13 18.11
C ILE A 103 -2.60 19.02 19.00
N GLY A 104 -3.28 18.43 19.99
CA GLY A 104 -4.01 19.20 21.00
C GLY A 104 -3.08 19.71 22.09
N ALA A 105 -3.22 20.98 22.47
CA ALA A 105 -2.47 21.57 23.57
C ALA A 105 -3.33 22.60 24.33
N ALA A 106 -3.66 22.31 25.60
CA ALA A 106 -4.31 23.23 26.54
C ALA A 106 -5.51 24.04 25.97
N GLY A 107 -6.45 23.36 25.30
CA GLY A 107 -7.63 24.00 24.71
C GLY A 107 -7.41 24.61 23.31
N ALA A 108 -6.22 24.44 22.74
CA ALA A 108 -5.89 24.83 21.38
C ALA A 108 -5.44 23.63 20.53
N LEU A 109 -5.33 23.87 19.22
CA LEU A 109 -4.72 22.96 18.25
C LEU A 109 -3.41 23.59 17.77
N VAL A 110 -2.33 22.81 17.78
CA VAL A 110 -0.99 23.23 17.33
C VAL A 110 -0.63 22.41 16.11
N LEU A 111 -0.34 23.08 14.99
CA LEU A 111 0.22 22.43 13.81
C LEU A 111 1.75 22.39 13.95
N THR A 112 2.32 21.19 13.83
CA THR A 112 3.75 20.92 13.93
C THR A 112 4.21 20.21 12.65
N GLY A 113 5.47 20.36 12.25
CA GLY A 113 5.97 19.71 11.05
C GLY A 113 7.21 20.36 10.45
N ASP A 114 7.48 20.01 9.19
CA ASP A 114 8.58 20.53 8.40
C ASP A 114 8.50 22.06 8.25
N GLY A 115 9.57 22.77 8.63
CA GLY A 115 9.62 24.23 8.59
C GLY A 115 9.37 24.82 7.21
N ALA A 116 9.76 24.11 6.13
CA ALA A 116 9.47 24.55 4.77
C ALA A 116 7.97 24.48 4.44
N LEU A 117 7.22 23.55 5.03
CA LEU A 117 5.77 23.43 4.86
C LEU A 117 5.00 24.40 5.76
N LEU A 118 5.57 24.80 6.89
CA LEU A 118 4.95 25.74 7.83
C LEU A 118 5.16 27.21 7.44
N ALA A 119 6.12 27.50 6.56
CA ALA A 119 6.47 28.85 6.13
C ALA A 119 5.81 29.28 4.80
N ALA A 120 4.98 28.41 4.20
CA ALA A 120 4.24 28.67 2.95
C ALA A 120 2.85 29.24 3.23
#